data_AF-A0A933K9P2-F1
#
_entry.id   AF-A0A933K9P2-F1
#
_cell.length_a   1.000
_cell.length_b   1.000
_cell.length_c   1.000
_cell.angle_alpha   90.00
_cell.angle_beta   90.00
_cell.angle_gamma   90.00
#
_symmetry.space_group_name_H-M   'P 1'
#
loop_
_entity.id
_entity.type
_entity.pdbx_description
1 polymer ?
#
loop_
_entity_poly.entity_id
_entity_poly.type
_entity_poly.pdbx_seq_one_letter_code
_entity_poly.pdbx_strand_id
1 'polypeptide(L)'
;MATGRWTVLFRDSIAVILTRPELRPARSIREPPRSAIGELAEGLDAARQGAGDRAVGHLERALALDGTLVEAAYAMAELWARHDLRVSWGWVEYGQRIYPDPARVRAYHEMMRRDRSLRVGCRPPRRG
;
A
#
# COMPACT_ATOMS: atom_id res chain seq x y z
N MET A 1 1.68 -16.84 11.24
CA MET A 1 2.09 -16.60 12.64
C MET A 1 2.44 -15.13 12.77
N ALA A 2 1.55 -14.32 13.35
CA ALA A 2 1.71 -12.86 13.45
C ALA A 2 2.39 -12.48 14.78
N THR A 3 3.71 -12.52 14.80
CA THR A 3 4.52 -11.94 15.87
C THR A 3 4.97 -10.55 15.46
N GLY A 4 4.29 -9.53 15.95
CA GLY A 4 4.70 -8.15 15.76
C GLY A 4 3.82 -7.23 16.61
N ARG A 5 4.45 -6.22 17.22
CA ARG A 5 3.90 -5.17 18.12
C ARG A 5 2.43 -4.76 17.96
N TRP A 6 1.85 -4.91 16.78
CA TRP A 6 0.44 -4.71 16.45
C TRP A 6 -0.53 -5.53 17.31
N THR A 7 -0.21 -6.79 17.65
CA THR A 7 -1.10 -7.62 18.48
C THR A 7 -1.23 -7.06 19.90
N VAL A 8 -0.17 -6.44 20.43
CA VAL A 8 -0.18 -5.85 21.78
C VAL A 8 -0.98 -4.55 21.78
N LEU A 9 -0.72 -3.65 20.82
CA LEU A 9 -1.49 -2.40 20.70
C LEU A 9 -2.98 -2.65 20.46
N PHE A 10 -3.33 -3.63 19.63
CA PHE A 10 -4.74 -3.98 19.38
C PHE A 10 -5.41 -4.59 20.61
N ARG A 11 -4.71 -5.47 21.35
CA ARG A 11 -5.23 -6.09 22.57
C ARG A 11 -5.47 -5.08 23.69
N ASP A 12 -4.53 -4.16 23.90
CA ASP A 12 -4.65 -3.13 24.94
C ASP A 12 -5.72 -2.10 24.57
N SER A 13 -5.81 -1.72 23.30
CA SER A 13 -6.88 -0.82 22.81
C SER A 13 -8.27 -1.46 22.96
N ILE A 14 -8.41 -2.75 22.65
CA ILE A 14 -9.66 -3.49 22.88
C ILE A 14 -9.96 -3.61 24.38
N ALA A 15 -8.97 -3.87 25.23
CA ALA A 15 -9.17 -3.95 26.67
C ALA A 15 -9.72 -2.63 27.25
N VAL A 16 -9.20 -1.48 26.80
CA VAL A 16 -9.72 -0.16 27.18
C VAL A 16 -11.17 0.05 26.70
N ILE A 17 -11.51 -0.41 25.49
CA ILE A 17 -12.87 -0.30 24.96
C ILE A 17 -13.85 -1.21 25.73
N LEU A 18 -13.44 -2.45 26.03
CA LEU A 18 -14.28 -3.44 26.72
C LEU A 18 -14.47 -3.15 28.22
N THR A 19 -13.56 -2.40 28.84
CA THR A 19 -13.66 -2.01 30.26
C THR A 19 -14.52 -0.76 30.48
N ARG A 20 -14.97 -0.10 29.40
CA ARG A 20 -15.85 1.07 29.43
C ARG A 20 -17.30 0.66 29.16
N PRO A 21 -18.12 0.36 30.18
CA PRO A 21 -19.51 -0.10 30.01
C PRO A 21 -20.41 0.90 29.26
N GLU A 22 -20.03 2.18 29.28
CA GLU A 22 -20.64 3.27 28.50
C GLU A 22 -20.36 3.17 26.99
N LEU A 23 -19.22 2.59 26.61
CA LEU A 23 -18.90 2.24 25.23
C LEU A 23 -19.52 0.88 24.91
N ARG A 24 -20.85 0.80 24.87
CA ARG A 24 -21.51 -0.39 24.32
C ARG A 24 -21.03 -0.57 22.89
N PRO A 25 -20.28 -1.65 22.56
CA PRO A 25 -19.97 -1.91 21.16
C PRO A 25 -21.29 -1.99 20.41
N ALA A 26 -21.40 -1.30 19.28
CA ALA A 26 -22.62 -1.28 18.50
C ALA A 26 -23.09 -2.73 18.28
N ARG A 27 -24.40 -2.98 18.41
CA ARG A 27 -25.02 -4.32 18.22
C ARG A 27 -24.64 -4.97 16.88
N SER A 28 -24.19 -4.18 15.92
CA SER A 28 -23.56 -4.62 14.68
C SER A 28 -22.20 -3.93 14.54
N ILE A 29 -21.13 -4.70 14.40
CA ILE A 29 -19.87 -4.19 13.85
C ILE A 29 -20.17 -3.88 12.39
N ARG A 30 -20.34 -2.59 12.06
CA ARG A 30 -20.42 -2.15 10.67
C ARG A 30 -19.00 -2.11 10.14
N GLU A 31 -18.83 -2.57 8.90
CA GLU A 31 -17.58 -2.37 8.20
C GLU A 31 -17.27 -0.87 8.16
N PRO A 32 -16.06 -0.45 8.56
CA PRO A 32 -15.71 0.96 8.51
C PRO A 32 -15.85 1.48 7.08
N PRO A 33 -16.23 2.75 6.90
CA PRO A 33 -16.31 3.34 5.57
C PRO A 33 -14.97 3.20 4.86
N ARG A 34 -15.01 3.06 3.53
CA ARG A 34 -13.79 3.02 2.71
C ARG A 34 -12.89 4.20 3.07
N SER A 35 -11.63 3.91 3.31
CA SER A 35 -10.60 4.89 3.65
C SER A 35 -9.39 4.70 2.75
N ALA A 36 -8.59 5.75 2.56
CA ALA A 36 -7.37 5.66 1.76
C ALA A 36 -6.41 4.60 2.30
N ILE A 37 -6.28 4.49 3.63
CA ILE A 37 -5.46 3.46 4.29
C ILE A 37 -6.05 2.06 4.07
N GLY A 38 -7.37 1.92 4.11
CA GLY A 38 -8.03 0.64 3.80
C GLY A 38 -7.78 0.17 2.38
N GLU A 39 -7.96 1.07 1.40
CA GLU A 39 -7.66 0.76 -0.01
C GLU A 39 -6.15 0.49 -0.23
N LEU A 40 -5.25 1.19 0.46
CA LEU A 40 -3.82 0.89 0.44
C LEU A 40 -3.54 -0.54 0.96
N ALA A 41 -4.14 -0.92 2.09
CA ALA A 41 -3.93 -2.23 2.69
C ALA A 41 -4.40 -3.37 1.76
N GLU A 42 -5.58 -3.23 1.17
CA GLU A 42 -6.12 -4.17 0.17
C GLU A 42 -5.22 -4.23 -1.08
N GLY A 43 -4.72 -3.09 -1.55
CA GLY A 43 -3.81 -3.03 -2.69
C GLY A 43 -2.49 -3.76 -2.44
N LEU A 44 -1.90 -3.58 -1.25
CA LEU A 44 -0.68 -4.28 -0.84
C LEU A 44 -0.92 -5.79 -0.66
N ASP A 45 -2.09 -6.20 -0.16
CA ASP A 45 -2.44 -7.61 -0.04
C ASP A 45 -2.63 -8.26 -1.41
N ALA A 46 -3.36 -7.62 -2.32
CA ALA A 46 -3.51 -8.06 -3.70
C ALA A 46 -2.15 -8.17 -4.42
N ALA A 47 -1.23 -7.22 -4.19
CA ALA A 47 0.12 -7.27 -4.76
C ALA A 47 0.91 -8.48 -4.24
N ARG A 48 0.85 -8.76 -2.92
CA ARG A 48 1.48 -9.95 -2.32
C ARG A 48 0.92 -11.26 -2.87
N GLN A 49 -0.36 -11.29 -3.23
CA GLN A 49 -1.00 -12.43 -3.88
C GLN A 49 -0.70 -12.53 -5.39
N GLY A 50 0.07 -11.60 -5.97
CA GLY A 50 0.36 -11.56 -7.41
C GLY A 50 -0.81 -11.06 -8.26
N ALA A 51 -1.87 -10.55 -7.66
CA ALA A 51 -3.05 -10.02 -8.35
C ALA A 51 -2.84 -8.56 -8.78
N GLY A 52 -1.90 -8.32 -9.71
CA GLY A 52 -1.45 -6.97 -10.09
C GLY A 52 -2.56 -6.01 -10.52
N ASP A 53 -3.52 -6.47 -11.34
CA ASP A 53 -4.66 -5.63 -11.77
C ASP A 53 -5.52 -5.16 -10.58
N ARG A 54 -5.78 -6.07 -9.62
CA ARG A 54 -6.54 -5.71 -8.41
C ARG A 54 -5.75 -4.76 -7.54
N ALA A 55 -4.44 -4.99 -7.39
CA ALA A 55 -3.54 -4.13 -6.64
C ALA A 55 -3.56 -2.69 -7.19
N VAL A 56 -3.42 -2.52 -8.52
CA VAL A 56 -3.53 -1.21 -9.17
C VAL A 56 -4.85 -0.54 -8.82
N GLY A 57 -5.98 -1.22 -9.00
CA GLY A 57 -7.28 -0.61 -8.76
C GLY A 57 -7.49 -0.15 -7.32
N HIS A 58 -6.98 -0.89 -6.34
CA HIS A 58 -7.00 -0.49 -4.93
C HIS A 58 -6.07 0.71 -4.66
N LEU A 59 -4.85 0.69 -5.18
CA LEU A 59 -3.89 1.80 -5.00
C LEU A 59 -4.36 3.09 -5.68
N GLU A 60 -5.00 2.99 -6.84
CA GLU A 60 -5.64 4.14 -7.52
C GLU A 60 -6.77 4.73 -6.68
N ARG A 61 -7.62 3.89 -6.08
CA ARG A 61 -8.66 4.37 -5.15
C ARG A 61 -8.07 4.99 -3.89
N ALA A 62 -6.97 4.44 -3.36
CA ALA A 62 -6.27 5.01 -2.22
C ALA A 62 -5.78 6.44 -2.53
N LEU A 63 -5.14 6.63 -3.69
CA LEU A 63 -4.66 7.93 -4.16
C LEU A 63 -5.80 8.90 -4.55
N ALA A 64 -6.94 8.38 -5.00
CA ALA A 64 -8.13 9.20 -5.26
C ALA A 64 -8.77 9.72 -3.96
N LEU A 65 -8.72 8.92 -2.88
CA LEU A 65 -9.20 9.32 -1.56
C LEU A 65 -8.21 10.25 -0.85
N ASP A 66 -6.92 9.98 -0.98
CA ASP A 66 -5.84 10.80 -0.44
C ASP A 66 -4.64 10.83 -1.41
N GLY A 67 -4.55 11.90 -2.19
CA GLY A 67 -3.46 12.10 -3.15
C GLY A 67 -2.09 12.27 -2.49
N THR A 68 -2.02 12.48 -1.17
CA THR A 68 -0.79 12.64 -0.41
C THR A 68 -0.31 11.35 0.24
N LEU A 69 -0.95 10.22 -0.06
CA LEU A 69 -0.55 8.93 0.47
C LEU A 69 0.70 8.38 -0.25
N VAL A 70 1.86 8.78 0.25
CA VAL A 70 3.20 8.47 -0.28
C VAL A 70 3.39 6.95 -0.48
N GLU A 71 2.90 6.15 0.45
CA GLU A 71 3.01 4.69 0.46
C GLU A 71 2.26 4.07 -0.74
N ALA A 72 1.12 4.64 -1.14
CA ALA A 72 0.39 4.16 -2.31
C ALA A 72 1.16 4.46 -3.61
N ALA A 73 1.83 5.62 -3.68
CA ALA A 73 2.69 5.96 -4.80
C ALA A 73 3.89 5.01 -4.93
N TYR A 74 4.58 4.69 -3.82
CA TYR A 74 5.69 3.74 -3.86
C TYR A 74 5.23 2.31 -4.15
N ALA A 75 4.07 1.89 -3.63
CA ALA A 75 3.50 0.59 -3.97
C ALA A 75 3.19 0.50 -5.48
N MET A 76 2.68 1.57 -6.09
CA MET A 76 2.51 1.66 -7.55
C MET A 76 3.86 1.57 -8.27
N ALA A 77 4.87 2.30 -7.80
CA ALA A 77 6.20 2.20 -8.38
C ALA A 77 6.71 0.75 -8.37
N GLU A 78 6.51 0.01 -7.28
CA GLU A 78 7.06 -1.33 -7.11
C GLU A 78 6.34 -2.31 -8.03
N LEU A 79 5.03 -2.18 -8.10
CA LEU A 79 4.19 -2.97 -8.97
C LEU A 79 4.58 -2.79 -10.44
N TRP A 80 4.87 -1.55 -10.86
CA TRP A 80 5.25 -1.24 -12.24
C TRP A 80 6.72 -1.54 -12.56
N ALA A 81 7.60 -1.71 -11.57
CA ALA A 81 9.05 -1.83 -11.77
C ALA A 81 9.43 -3.01 -12.69
N ARG A 82 8.67 -4.10 -12.65
CA ARG A 82 8.90 -5.31 -13.46
C ARG A 82 8.34 -5.23 -14.88
N HIS A 83 7.51 -4.24 -15.16
CA HIS A 83 6.77 -4.13 -16.42
C HIS A 83 7.20 -2.93 -17.24
N ASP A 84 7.21 -1.74 -16.62
CA ASP A 84 7.59 -0.49 -17.26
C ASP A 84 8.30 0.40 -16.24
N LEU A 85 9.63 0.47 -16.35
CA LEU A 85 10.45 1.31 -15.47
C LEU A 85 10.16 2.80 -15.62
N ARG A 86 9.69 3.26 -16.79
CA ARG A 86 9.33 4.66 -16.98
C ARG A 86 8.09 5.00 -16.17
N VAL A 87 7.09 4.11 -16.20
CA VAL A 87 5.88 4.26 -15.37
C VAL A 87 6.22 4.14 -13.89
N SER A 88 7.01 3.14 -13.52
CA SER A 88 7.51 2.98 -12.15
C SER A 88 8.22 4.23 -11.64
N TRP A 89 9.12 4.79 -12.45
CA TRP A 89 9.86 6.00 -12.10
C TRP A 89 8.95 7.22 -11.93
N GLY A 90 7.94 7.38 -12.78
CA GLY A 90 6.96 8.46 -12.62
C GLY A 90 6.22 8.41 -11.28
N TRP A 91 5.98 7.21 -10.74
CA TRP A 91 5.41 7.05 -9.41
C TRP A 91 6.40 7.36 -8.27
N VAL A 92 7.68 7.05 -8.44
CA VAL A 92 8.74 7.49 -7.51
C VAL A 92 8.81 9.01 -7.46
N GLU A 93 8.83 9.67 -8.62
CA GLU A 93 8.83 11.14 -8.71
C GLU A 93 7.57 11.76 -8.10
N TYR A 94 6.41 11.11 -8.28
CA TYR A 94 5.17 11.50 -7.61
C TYR A 94 5.31 11.41 -6.08
N GLY A 95 5.79 10.29 -5.54
CA GLY A 95 6.03 10.13 -4.11
C GLY A 95 7.02 11.16 -3.55
N GLN A 96 8.09 11.47 -4.28
CA GLN A 96 9.08 12.49 -3.88
C GLN A 96 8.52 13.92 -3.86
N ARG A 97 7.56 14.25 -4.73
CA ARG A 97 6.88 15.55 -4.68
C ARG A 97 6.03 15.72 -3.43
N ILE A 98 5.46 14.62 -2.92
CA ILE A 98 4.65 14.64 -1.70
C ILE A 98 5.57 14.69 -0.46
N TYR A 99 6.52 13.75 -0.39
CA TYR A 99 7.47 13.66 0.71
C TYR A 99 8.86 13.35 0.15
N PRO A 100 9.74 14.37 0.08
CA PRO A 100 11.11 14.19 -0.35
C PRO A 100 11.87 13.23 0.57
N ASP A 101 12.30 12.10 0.02
CA ASP A 101 13.10 11.09 0.71
C ASP A 101 14.22 10.62 -0.20
N PRO A 102 15.38 11.30 -0.18
CA PRO A 102 16.51 10.95 -1.03
C PRO A 102 17.07 9.55 -0.75
N ALA A 103 16.90 9.01 0.46
CA ALA A 103 17.36 7.67 0.78
C ALA A 103 16.50 6.61 0.08
N ARG A 104 15.17 6.79 0.09
CA ARG A 104 14.23 5.91 -0.61
C ARG A 104 14.44 5.93 -2.13
N VAL A 105 14.74 7.10 -2.71
CA VAL A 105 15.10 7.21 -4.14
C VAL A 105 16.36 6.43 -4.47
N ARG A 106 17.41 6.54 -3.64
CA ARG A 106 18.65 5.78 -3.85
C ARG A 106 18.39 4.28 -3.81
N ALA A 107 17.65 3.79 -2.82
CA ALA A 107 17.26 2.39 -2.74
C ALA A 107 16.49 1.94 -4.00
N TYR A 108 15.60 2.80 -4.51
CA TYR A 108 14.87 2.56 -5.75
C TYR A 108 15.76 2.46 -6.98
N HIS A 109 16.72 3.39 -7.12
CA HIS A 109 17.70 3.35 -8.20
C HIS A 109 18.57 2.09 -8.17
N GLU A 110 18.94 1.62 -6.98
CA GLU A 110 19.69 0.37 -6.82
C GLU A 110 18.85 -0.84 -7.20
N MET A 111 17.58 -0.90 -6.76
CA MET A 111 16.64 -1.95 -7.15
C MET A 111 16.46 -2.00 -8.67
N MET A 112 16.18 -0.87 -9.32
CA MET A 112 15.98 -0.80 -10.77
C MET A 112 17.24 -1.20 -11.56
N ARG A 113 18.45 -0.90 -11.04
CA ARG A 113 19.71 -1.36 -11.63
C ARG A 113 19.87 -2.87 -11.58
N ARG A 114 19.44 -3.51 -10.49
CA ARG A 114 19.47 -4.98 -10.33
C ARG A 114 18.45 -5.68 -11.24
N ASP A 115 17.21 -5.18 -11.29
CA ASP A 115 16.08 -5.83 -11.97
C ASP A 115 16.10 -5.75 -13.51
N ARG A 116 16.95 -4.89 -14.08
CA ARG A 116 17.17 -4.80 -15.54
C ARG A 116 17.63 -6.14 -16.16
N SER A 117 18.07 -7.08 -15.34
CA SER A 117 18.56 -8.42 -15.71
C SER A 117 17.48 -9.52 -15.78
N LEU A 118 16.23 -9.30 -15.33
CA LEU A 118 15.22 -10.38 -15.13
C LEU A 118 13.94 -10.28 -15.99
N ARG A 119 13.95 -9.50 -17.08
CA ARG A 119 12.75 -8.96 -17.77
C ARG A 119 11.93 -9.89 -18.70
N VAL A 120 11.94 -11.21 -18.54
CA VAL A 120 11.20 -12.09 -19.47
C VAL A 120 9.94 -12.66 -18.80
N GLY A 121 8.75 -12.16 -19.19
CA GLY A 121 7.51 -12.95 -19.15
C GLY A 121 6.31 -12.47 -18.32
N CYS A 122 6.37 -11.35 -17.59
CA CYS A 122 5.24 -10.93 -16.75
C CYS A 122 4.28 -9.95 -17.46
N ARG A 123 2.99 -10.32 -17.53
CA ARG A 123 1.92 -9.49 -18.10
C ARG A 123 1.75 -8.20 -17.28
N PRO A 124 1.76 -7.00 -17.90
CA PRO A 124 1.59 -5.75 -17.19
C PRO A 124 0.17 -5.63 -16.60
N PRO A 125 0.03 -5.02 -15.41
CA PRO A 125 -1.28 -4.69 -14.88
C PRO A 125 -1.94 -3.61 -15.74
N ARG A 126 -3.26 -3.66 -15.90
CA ARG A 126 -4.05 -2.65 -16.62
C ARG A 126 -4.38 -1.49 -15.69
N ARG A 127 -4.24 -0.26 -16.20
CA ARG A 127 -4.84 0.92 -15.57
C ARG A 127 -6.35 0.84 -15.74
N GLY A 128 -7.09 1.06 -14.64
CA GLY A 128 -8.55 1.10 -14.62
C GLY A 128 -9.11 2.40 -15.17
#